data_AF-A0A3D3WZV9-F1
#
_entry.id   AF-A0A3D3WZV9-F1
#
_cell.length_a   1.000
_cell.length_b   1.000
_cell.length_c   1.000
_cell.angle_alpha   90.00
_cell.angle_beta   90.00
_cell.angle_gamma   90.00
#
_symmetry.space_group_name_H-M   'P 1'
#
loop_
_entity.id
_entity.type
_entity.pdbx_description
1 polymer ?
#
loop_
_entity_poly.entity_id
_entity_poly.type
_entity_poly.pdbx_seq_one_letter_code
_entity_poly.pdbx_strand_id
1 'polypeptide(L)'
;THTWSPDRVGDQQVRILKEEGVDLNRVYIGHSNDDANMEYLLGLMDEGVWIGLDRFPGGRRAGTLLWEARTQLAKDLMDAGRTDRIMLSHDHSVPKARYGEQVQKERYEYNPDGYNFITRNVLPRLKELGASDADINQVMVENPRRFFEQS
;
A
#
# COMPACT_ATOMS: atom_id res chain seq x y z
N THR A 1 -2.71 0.72 -10.55
CA THR A 1 -3.54 1.90 -10.79
C THR A 1 -3.28 2.92 -9.70
N HIS A 2 -3.93 4.09 -9.75
CA HIS A 2 -3.91 5.13 -8.70
C HIS A 2 -5.35 5.30 -8.20
N THR A 3 -5.59 5.33 -6.90
CA THR A 3 -6.95 5.50 -6.36
C THR A 3 -7.07 6.61 -5.33
N TRP A 4 -8.31 6.99 -5.09
CA TRP A 4 -8.73 7.62 -3.85
C TRP A 4 -9.62 6.61 -3.12
N SER A 5 -9.00 5.85 -2.22
CA SER A 5 -9.64 4.78 -1.45
C SER A 5 -10.92 5.23 -0.71
N PRO A 6 -10.97 6.45 -0.09
CA PRO A 6 -12.16 6.88 0.63
C PRO A 6 -13.44 6.95 -0.20
N ASP A 7 -13.32 7.22 -1.50
CA ASP A 7 -14.46 7.25 -2.44
C ASP A 7 -14.63 5.91 -3.18
N ARG A 8 -13.93 4.86 -2.76
CA ARG A 8 -13.98 3.51 -3.31
C ARG A 8 -13.74 3.45 -4.83
N VAL A 9 -12.86 4.30 -5.34
CA VAL A 9 -12.53 4.38 -6.77
C VAL A 9 -12.00 3.04 -7.33
N GLY A 10 -11.40 2.20 -6.48
CA GLY A 10 -10.95 0.86 -6.86
C GLY A 10 -12.07 -0.03 -7.36
N ASP A 11 -13.29 0.07 -6.82
CA ASP A 11 -14.44 -0.74 -7.26
C ASP A 11 -14.74 -0.49 -8.76
N GLN A 12 -14.68 0.77 -9.18
CA GLN A 12 -14.90 1.14 -10.58
C GLN A 12 -13.74 0.71 -11.48
N GLN A 13 -12.50 0.77 -10.98
CA GLN A 13 -11.33 0.30 -11.73
C GLN A 13 -11.39 -1.20 -11.96
N VAL A 14 -11.71 -1.98 -10.91
CA VAL A 14 -11.89 -3.43 -11.01
C VAL A 14 -13.00 -3.77 -11.99
N ARG A 15 -14.17 -3.12 -11.85
CA ARG A 15 -15.31 -3.34 -12.75
C ARG A 15 -14.92 -3.14 -14.22
N ILE A 16 -14.33 -2.00 -14.56
CA ILE A 16 -13.94 -1.68 -15.95
C ILE A 16 -12.90 -2.68 -16.47
N LEU A 17 -11.84 -2.95 -15.70
CA LEU A 17 -10.79 -3.89 -16.13
C LEU A 17 -11.35 -5.30 -16.34
N LYS A 18 -12.27 -5.73 -15.48
CA LYS A 18 -12.97 -7.01 -15.60
C LYS A 18 -13.87 -7.06 -16.83
N GLU A 19 -14.63 -6.00 -17.11
CA GLU A 19 -15.47 -5.85 -18.31
C GLU A 19 -14.64 -5.93 -19.60
N GLU A 20 -13.42 -5.39 -19.59
CA GLU A 20 -12.47 -5.44 -20.72
C GLU A 20 -11.68 -6.77 -20.81
N GLY A 21 -11.98 -7.75 -19.95
CA GLY A 21 -11.34 -9.07 -19.97
C GLY A 21 -9.90 -9.08 -19.47
N VAL A 22 -9.48 -8.08 -18.70
CA VAL A 22 -8.16 -8.07 -18.06
C VAL A 22 -8.12 -9.12 -16.96
N ASP A 23 -7.07 -9.94 -16.95
CA ASP A 23 -6.78 -10.83 -15.83
C ASP A 23 -6.49 -9.99 -14.56
N LEU A 24 -7.40 -10.06 -13.59
CA LEU A 24 -7.34 -9.29 -12.36
C LEU A 24 -6.17 -9.69 -11.46
N ASN A 25 -5.59 -10.89 -11.61
CA ASN A 25 -4.33 -11.26 -10.94
C ASN A 25 -3.14 -10.41 -11.43
N ARG A 26 -3.30 -9.60 -12.48
CA ARG A 26 -2.30 -8.66 -12.99
C ARG A 26 -2.59 -7.21 -12.58
N VAL A 27 -3.66 -6.99 -11.83
CA VAL A 27 -4.12 -5.66 -11.46
C VAL A 27 -3.67 -5.33 -10.04
N TYR A 28 -3.01 -4.19 -9.91
CA TYR A 28 -2.62 -3.60 -8.64
C TYR A 28 -3.48 -2.38 -8.36
N ILE A 29 -4.23 -2.37 -7.26
CA ILE A 29 -5.01 -1.22 -6.81
C ILE A 29 -4.16 -0.45 -5.79
N GLY A 30 -3.60 0.68 -6.22
CA GLY A 30 -2.70 1.50 -5.41
C GLY A 30 -3.42 2.50 -4.52
N HIS A 31 -2.72 3.06 -3.54
CA HIS A 31 -3.22 4.04 -2.55
C HIS A 31 -4.36 3.53 -1.66
N SER A 32 -4.46 2.21 -1.53
CA SER A 32 -5.52 1.54 -0.78
C SER A 32 -5.39 1.69 0.73
N ASN A 33 -4.30 2.26 1.25
CA ASN A 33 -4.13 2.53 2.67
C ASN A 33 -4.43 4.00 3.06
N ASP A 34 -5.12 4.77 2.21
CA ASP A 34 -5.55 6.14 2.56
C ASP A 34 -6.73 6.18 3.55
N ASP A 35 -7.48 5.10 3.67
CA ASP A 35 -8.47 4.83 4.72
C ASP A 35 -8.24 3.43 5.34
N ALA A 36 -9.11 3.02 6.28
CA ALA A 36 -9.05 1.74 6.98
C ALA A 36 -10.28 0.84 6.70
N ASN A 37 -10.97 1.01 5.57
CA ASN A 37 -12.19 0.27 5.29
C ASN A 37 -11.87 -1.19 4.89
N MET A 38 -11.82 -2.07 5.89
CA MET A 38 -11.54 -3.50 5.68
C MET A 38 -12.52 -4.19 4.74
N GLU A 39 -13.82 -3.89 4.83
CA GLU A 39 -14.83 -4.50 3.95
C GLU A 39 -14.55 -4.17 2.47
N TYR A 40 -14.21 -2.92 2.18
CA TYR A 40 -13.82 -2.48 0.84
C TYR A 40 -12.55 -3.20 0.35
N LEU A 41 -11.50 -3.23 1.18
CA LEU A 41 -10.23 -3.84 0.78
C LEU A 41 -10.32 -5.35 0.58
N LEU A 42 -11.05 -6.05 1.46
CA LEU A 42 -11.31 -7.48 1.31
C LEU A 42 -12.15 -7.76 0.06
N GLY A 43 -13.18 -6.94 -0.21
CA GLY A 43 -13.98 -7.05 -1.43
C GLY A 43 -13.15 -6.89 -2.71
N LEU A 44 -12.21 -5.95 -2.75
CA LEU A 44 -11.27 -5.83 -3.87
C LEU A 44 -10.39 -7.09 -4.00
N MET A 45 -9.82 -7.58 -2.89
CA MET A 45 -8.97 -8.77 -2.90
C MET A 45 -9.74 -10.03 -3.32
N ASP A 46 -11.04 -10.14 -3.03
CA ASP A 46 -11.90 -11.25 -3.46
C ASP A 46 -12.10 -11.29 -4.98
N GLU A 47 -12.00 -10.14 -5.65
CA GLU A 47 -11.98 -10.07 -7.13
C GLU A 47 -10.64 -10.55 -7.72
N GLY A 48 -9.62 -10.80 -6.89
CA GLY A 48 -8.33 -11.35 -7.29
C GLY A 48 -7.22 -10.32 -7.51
N VAL A 49 -7.49 -9.03 -7.28
CA VAL A 49 -6.48 -7.97 -7.44
C VAL A 49 -5.46 -7.94 -6.29
N TRP A 50 -4.34 -7.30 -6.56
CA TRP A 50 -3.33 -6.97 -5.56
C TRP A 50 -3.64 -5.62 -4.92
N ILE A 51 -3.39 -5.50 -3.62
CA ILE A 51 -3.58 -4.25 -2.87
C ILE A 51 -2.26 -3.57 -2.58
N GLY A 52 -2.20 -2.31 -2.96
CA GLY A 52 -1.12 -1.40 -2.68
C GLY A 52 -1.30 -0.61 -1.40
N LEU A 53 -0.58 -1.02 -0.36
CA LEU A 53 -0.42 -0.21 0.85
C LEU A 53 0.82 0.68 0.66
N ASP A 54 0.72 1.58 -0.31
CA ASP A 54 1.87 2.22 -0.95
C ASP A 54 2.10 3.67 -0.56
N ARG A 55 1.34 4.23 0.40
CA ARG A 55 1.51 5.61 0.85
C ARG A 55 2.07 5.73 2.26
N PHE A 56 3.12 4.98 2.61
CA PHE A 56 3.87 5.21 3.86
C PHE A 56 4.80 6.44 3.76
N PRO A 57 4.90 7.32 4.79
CA PRO A 57 4.22 7.27 6.10
C PRO A 57 2.79 7.82 6.13
N GLY A 58 2.25 8.33 5.03
CA GLY A 58 0.87 8.81 4.95
C GLY A 58 0.75 10.29 5.31
N GLY A 59 -0.41 10.72 5.84
CA GLY A 59 -0.63 12.04 6.43
C GLY A 59 -0.48 13.29 5.55
N ARG A 60 -0.06 13.16 4.29
CA ARG A 60 0.16 14.31 3.38
C ARG A 60 -1.13 14.94 2.88
N ARG A 61 -2.25 14.23 2.94
CA ARG A 61 -3.60 14.73 2.63
C ARG A 61 -4.43 14.68 3.89
N ALA A 62 -5.10 15.79 4.22
CA ALA A 62 -5.98 15.88 5.38
C ALA A 62 -7.03 14.75 5.35
N GLY A 63 -7.27 14.15 6.51
CA GLY A 63 -8.22 13.04 6.67
C GLY A 63 -7.68 11.65 6.30
N THR A 64 -6.43 11.53 5.81
CA THR A 64 -5.82 10.22 5.54
C THR A 64 -5.03 9.70 6.74
N LEU A 65 -4.87 8.39 6.82
CA LEU A 65 -4.19 7.72 7.93
C LEU A 65 -2.70 8.11 8.03
N LEU A 66 -2.17 8.05 9.27
CA LEU A 66 -0.74 8.07 9.57
C LEU A 66 -0.16 6.65 9.59
N TRP A 67 1.16 6.55 9.62
CA TRP A 67 1.88 5.31 9.38
C TRP A 67 1.54 4.20 10.38
N GLU A 68 1.26 4.52 11.64
CA GLU A 68 0.89 3.55 12.66
C GLU A 68 -0.44 2.87 12.29
N ALA A 69 -1.45 3.66 11.94
CA ALA A 69 -2.75 3.14 11.54
C ALA A 69 -2.69 2.39 10.20
N ARG A 70 -1.86 2.85 9.25
CA ARG A 70 -1.59 2.12 8.00
C ARG A 70 -0.89 0.78 8.24
N THR A 71 -0.02 0.73 9.26
CA THR A 71 0.67 -0.51 9.64
C THR A 71 -0.30 -1.48 10.34
N GLN A 72 -1.18 -0.96 11.19
CA GLN A 72 -2.26 -1.75 11.79
C GLN A 72 -3.18 -2.33 10.71
N LEU A 73 -3.61 -1.52 9.74
CA LEU A 73 -4.41 -1.98 8.60
C LEU A 73 -3.71 -3.10 7.81
N ALA A 74 -2.40 -2.96 7.56
CA ALA A 74 -1.63 -4.01 6.90
C ALA A 74 -1.66 -5.32 7.71
N LYS A 75 -1.52 -5.24 9.04
CA LYS A 75 -1.61 -6.39 9.92
C LYS A 75 -3.02 -6.99 9.95
N ASP A 76 -4.06 -6.17 9.98
CA ASP A 76 -5.45 -6.64 9.99
C ASP A 76 -5.78 -7.42 8.70
N LEU A 77 -5.24 -7.00 7.55
CA LEU A 77 -5.35 -7.75 6.30
C LEU A 77 -4.55 -9.07 6.32
N MET A 78 -3.36 -9.09 6.94
CA MET A 78 -2.60 -10.32 7.16
C MET A 78 -3.39 -11.31 8.03
N ASP A 79 -3.98 -10.83 9.13
CA ASP A 79 -4.77 -11.64 10.06
C ASP A 79 -6.08 -12.17 9.43
N ALA A 80 -6.62 -11.42 8.46
CA ALA A 80 -7.72 -11.88 7.60
C ALA A 80 -7.29 -12.90 6.53
N GLY A 81 -6.04 -13.39 6.56
CA GLY A 81 -5.52 -14.39 5.64
C GLY A 81 -5.17 -13.86 4.25
N ARG A 82 -4.94 -12.55 4.10
CA ARG A 82 -4.67 -11.90 2.80
C ARG A 82 -3.21 -11.48 2.60
N THR A 83 -2.29 -12.01 3.40
CA THR A 83 -0.85 -11.70 3.31
C THR A 83 -0.30 -11.86 1.90
N ASP A 84 -0.80 -12.81 1.12
CA ASP A 84 -0.30 -13.17 -0.22
C ASP A 84 -0.80 -12.25 -1.37
N ARG A 85 -1.51 -11.17 -1.03
CA ARG A 85 -2.04 -10.16 -1.96
C ARG A 85 -1.70 -8.72 -1.58
N ILE A 86 -0.81 -8.52 -0.61
CA ILE A 86 -0.38 -7.20 -0.11
C ILE A 86 0.99 -6.84 -0.67
N MET A 87 1.18 -5.59 -1.13
CA MET A 87 2.51 -5.01 -1.34
C MET A 87 2.63 -3.66 -0.64
N LEU A 88 3.78 -3.44 -0.01
CA LEU A 88 4.09 -2.21 0.74
C LEU A 88 4.98 -1.27 -0.09
N SER A 89 4.72 0.03 -0.03
CA SER A 89 5.58 1.05 -0.65
C SER A 89 5.33 2.45 -0.04
N HIS A 90 5.99 3.47 -0.57
CA HIS A 90 6.04 4.81 0.03
C HIS A 90 5.35 5.90 -0.78
N ASP A 91 5.14 5.70 -2.09
CA ASP A 91 4.74 6.76 -3.04
C ASP A 91 5.67 7.99 -2.87
N HIS A 92 6.93 7.70 -2.54
CA HIS A 92 7.93 8.69 -2.29
C HIS A 92 8.58 9.09 -3.62
N SER A 93 8.98 10.35 -3.72
CA SER A 93 9.58 10.86 -4.94
C SER A 93 10.79 11.69 -4.58
N VAL A 94 11.81 11.62 -5.44
CA VAL A 94 12.91 12.58 -5.45
C VAL A 94 12.37 14.02 -5.53
N PRO A 95 13.14 15.01 -5.05
CA PRO A 95 12.79 16.42 -5.16
C PRO A 95 12.36 16.78 -6.59
N LYS A 96 11.11 17.23 -6.75
CA LYS A 96 10.60 17.63 -8.07
C LYS A 96 10.97 19.08 -8.36
N ALA A 97 11.54 19.37 -9.53
CA ALA A 97 11.95 20.72 -9.94
C ALA A 97 10.82 21.77 -9.90
N ARG A 98 9.55 21.34 -10.01
CA ARG A 98 8.37 22.21 -9.91
C ARG A 98 8.06 22.71 -8.49
N TYR A 99 8.75 22.23 -7.46
CA TYR A 99 8.55 22.62 -6.07
C TYR A 99 9.74 23.41 -5.56
N GLY A 100 9.47 24.53 -4.88
CA GLY A 100 10.48 25.37 -4.27
C GLY A 100 11.20 24.67 -3.10
N GLU A 101 12.35 25.21 -2.71
CA GLU A 101 13.24 24.65 -1.69
C GLU A 101 12.52 24.36 -0.35
N GLN A 102 11.67 25.27 0.10
CA GLN A 102 10.89 25.10 1.33
C GLN A 102 10.04 23.82 1.31
N VAL A 103 9.32 23.55 0.21
CA VAL A 103 8.49 22.35 0.08
C VAL A 103 9.34 21.08 0.11
N GLN A 104 10.55 21.12 -0.46
CA GLN A 104 11.45 19.97 -0.41
C GLN A 104 11.97 19.73 1.00
N LYS A 105 12.31 20.80 1.72
CA LYS A 105 12.73 20.74 3.12
C LYS A 105 11.64 20.14 4.00
N GLU A 106 10.41 20.64 3.89
CA GLU A 106 9.24 20.10 4.63
C GLU A 106 9.00 18.61 4.31
N ARG A 107 9.16 18.19 3.05
CA ARG A 107 9.05 16.76 2.67
C ARG A 107 10.15 15.90 3.28
N TYR A 108 11.38 16.40 3.33
CA TYR A 108 12.49 15.70 3.95
C TYR A 108 12.31 15.59 5.47
N GLU A 109 11.93 16.69 6.13
CA GLU A 109 11.65 16.70 7.57
C GLU A 109 10.48 15.78 7.94
N TYR A 110 9.48 15.66 7.07
CA TYR A 110 8.34 14.76 7.28
C TYR A 110 8.70 13.27 7.17
N ASN A 111 9.64 12.91 6.28
CA ASN A 111 10.14 11.55 6.15
C ASN A 111 11.67 11.55 5.93
N PRO A 112 12.46 11.68 7.00
CA PRO A 112 13.92 11.75 6.92
C PRO A 112 14.54 10.40 6.49
N ASP A 113 13.82 9.29 6.68
CA ASP A 113 14.26 7.96 6.25
C ASP A 113 14.08 7.73 4.73
N GLY A 114 13.25 8.53 4.06
CA GLY A 114 12.93 8.38 2.65
C GLY A 114 12.46 6.95 2.32
N TYR A 115 13.15 6.30 1.39
CA TYR A 115 12.87 4.91 0.99
C TYR A 115 13.21 3.87 2.07
N ASN A 116 13.96 4.23 3.11
CA ASN A 116 14.24 3.33 4.23
C ASN A 116 13.11 3.31 5.28
N PHE A 117 12.08 4.15 5.14
CA PHE A 117 11.03 4.29 6.16
C PHE A 117 10.35 2.96 6.49
N ILE A 118 9.96 2.18 5.47
CA ILE A 118 9.34 0.86 5.67
C ILE A 118 10.29 -0.07 6.43
N THR A 119 11.52 -0.20 5.97
CA THR A 119 12.52 -1.08 6.60
C THR A 119 12.81 -0.70 8.05
N ARG A 120 12.88 0.60 8.35
CA ARG A 120 13.25 1.12 9.68
C ARG A 120 12.09 1.23 10.66
N ASN A 121 10.85 1.38 10.18
CA ASN A 121 9.69 1.69 11.03
C ASN A 121 8.56 0.67 10.85
N VAL A 122 8.09 0.47 9.61
CA VAL A 122 6.91 -0.36 9.33
C VAL A 122 7.16 -1.84 9.60
N LEU A 123 8.28 -2.41 9.12
CA LEU A 123 8.57 -3.83 9.32
C LEU A 123 8.81 -4.19 10.81
N PRO A 124 9.58 -3.42 11.59
CA PRO A 124 9.67 -3.63 13.04
C PRO A 124 8.30 -3.56 13.73
N ARG A 125 7.47 -2.58 13.36
CA ARG A 125 6.12 -2.45 13.94
C ARG A 125 5.21 -3.63 13.60
N LEU A 126 5.27 -4.15 12.37
CA LEU A 126 4.52 -5.36 12.00
C LEU A 126 4.94 -6.57 12.87
N LYS A 127 6.23 -6.71 13.16
CA LYS A 127 6.74 -7.76 14.06
C LYS A 127 6.24 -7.57 15.50
N GLU A 128 6.21 -6.35 16.02
CA GLU A 128 5.61 -6.03 17.33
C GLU A 128 4.13 -6.40 17.38
N LEU A 129 3.41 -6.24 16.27
CA LEU A 129 2.01 -6.64 16.13
C LEU A 129 1.82 -8.15 15.91
N GLY A 130 2.90 -8.93 15.82
CA GLY A 130 2.88 -10.39 15.72
C GLY A 130 3.04 -10.96 14.31
N ALA A 131 3.44 -10.17 13.32
CA ALA A 131 3.79 -10.71 12.00
C ALA A 131 5.08 -11.55 12.09
N SER A 132 5.07 -12.72 11.46
CA SER A 132 6.23 -13.60 11.40
C SER A 132 7.27 -13.12 10.37
N ASP A 133 8.50 -13.63 10.45
CA ASP A 133 9.50 -13.39 9.40
C ASP A 133 9.04 -13.90 8.02
N ALA A 134 8.21 -14.95 8.00
CA ALA A 134 7.61 -15.46 6.76
C ALA A 134 6.58 -14.46 6.18
N ASP A 135 5.75 -13.83 7.01
CA ASP A 135 4.81 -12.78 6.55
C ASP A 135 5.55 -11.58 5.98
N ILE A 136 6.64 -11.15 6.65
CA ILE A 136 7.49 -10.07 6.16
C ILE A 136 8.14 -10.44 4.83
N ASN A 137 8.68 -11.65 4.71
CA ASN A 137 9.25 -12.13 3.46
C ASN A 137 8.18 -12.21 2.35
N GLN A 138 6.97 -12.66 2.68
CA GLN A 138 5.86 -12.76 1.75
C GLN A 138 5.53 -11.39 1.13
N VAL A 139 5.35 -10.35 1.94
CA VAL A 139 4.95 -9.02 1.41
C VAL A 139 6.09 -8.21 0.79
N MET A 140 7.34 -8.47 1.19
CA MET A 140 8.50 -7.70 0.72
C MET A 140 9.23 -8.35 -0.47
N VAL A 141 9.11 -9.67 -0.64
CA VAL A 141 9.88 -10.43 -1.64
C VAL A 141 8.93 -11.26 -2.52
N GLU A 142 8.19 -12.19 -1.92
CA GLU A 142 7.43 -13.17 -2.70
C GLU A 142 6.26 -12.55 -3.47
N ASN A 143 5.56 -11.58 -2.87
CA ASN A 143 4.43 -10.91 -3.51
C ASN A 143 4.89 -10.07 -4.72
N PRO A 144 5.87 -9.14 -4.59
CA PRO A 144 6.42 -8.46 -5.75
C PRO A 144 6.95 -9.43 -6.82
N ARG A 145 7.66 -10.49 -6.42
CA ARG A 145 8.14 -11.53 -7.35
C ARG A 145 6.99 -12.16 -8.13
N ARG A 146 5.98 -12.70 -7.44
CA ARG A 146 4.80 -13.33 -8.06
C ARG A 146 4.04 -12.39 -8.97
N PHE A 147 3.90 -11.11 -8.58
CA PHE A 147 3.23 -10.11 -9.38
C PHE A 147 3.88 -9.91 -10.75
N PHE A 148 5.22 -9.96 -10.82
CA PHE A 148 5.98 -9.73 -12.05
C PHE A 148 6.35 -11.01 -12.82
N GLU A 149 6.51 -12.17 -12.15
CA GLU A 149 6.94 -13.40 -12.81
C GLU A 149 5.81 -14.09 -13.62
N GLN A 150 4.57 -13.98 -13.18
CA GLN A 150 3.35 -14.44 -13.89
C GLN A 150 3.52 -15.75 -14.69
N SER A 151 3.99 -16.80 -13.99
CA SER A 151 3.90 -18.20 -14.43
C SER A 151 2.56 -18.82 -14.05
#